data_AF-A0A0N1EPD7-F1
#
_entry.id   AF-A0A0N1EPD7-F1
#
_cell.length_a   1.000
_cell.length_b   1.000
_cell.length_c   1.000
_cell.angle_alpha   90.00
_cell.angle_beta   90.00
_cell.angle_gamma   90.00
#
_symmetry.space_group_name_H-M   'P 1'
#
loop_
_entity.id
_entity.type
_entity.pdbx_description
1 polymer ?
#
loop_
_entity_poly.entity_id
_entity_poly.type
_entity_poly.pdbx_seq_one_letter_code
_entity_poly.pdbx_strand_id
1 'polypeptide(L)'
;MPTIISLVQARGAIPILCTLIPRGAAGGAFQTKIDAINADILANYFGVFPVIDFAAALSVGGDRVTRDASLYTADGVHPNKPGCLKLYDRVTIDAPWLVYG
;
A
#
# COMPACT_ATOMS: atom_id res chain seq x y z
N MET A 1 6.54 -7.82 12.51
CA MET A 1 5.90 -6.48 12.49
C MET A 1 5.59 -5.89 13.87
N PRO A 2 5.13 -6.62 14.90
CA PRO A 2 4.75 -6.03 16.19
C PRO A 2 5.84 -5.15 16.83
N THR A 3 7.10 -5.59 16.74
CA THR A 3 8.25 -4.88 17.34
C THR A 3 8.50 -3.49 16.76
N ILE A 4 8.30 -3.29 15.45
CA ILE A 4 8.57 -1.97 14.81
C ILE A 4 7.46 -0.99 15.17
N ILE A 5 6.21 -1.44 15.15
CA ILE A 5 5.05 -0.61 15.49
C ILE A 5 5.16 -0.11 16.94
N SER A 6 5.50 -1.00 17.87
CA SER A 6 5.71 -0.62 19.27
C SER A 6 6.82 0.42 19.43
N LEU A 7 7.90 0.35 18.64
CA LEU A 7 8.98 1.36 18.66
C LEU A 7 8.51 2.72 18.11
N VAL A 8 7.68 2.74 17.07
CA VAL A 8 7.09 3.98 16.53
C VAL A 8 6.19 4.63 17.60
N GLN A 9 5.33 3.85 18.23
CA GLN A 9 4.44 4.33 19.29
C GLN A 9 5.22 4.82 20.52
N ALA A 10 6.28 4.12 20.93
CA ALA A 10 7.12 4.53 22.06
C ALA A 10 7.80 5.90 21.85
N ARG A 11 7.91 6.37 20.60
CA ARG A 11 8.41 7.69 20.24
C ARG A 11 7.30 8.75 20.15
N GLY A 12 6.06 8.41 20.50
CA GLY A 12 4.90 9.31 20.42
C GLY A 12 4.33 9.50 19.02
N ALA A 13 4.75 8.71 18.03
CA ALA A 13 4.23 8.78 16.67
C ALA A 13 3.01 7.86 16.48
N ILE A 14 2.13 8.24 15.56
CA ILE A 14 0.98 7.42 15.13
C ILE A 14 1.41 6.63 13.89
N PRO A 15 1.51 5.29 13.95
CA PRO A 15 1.78 4.48 12.79
C PRO A 15 0.66 4.61 11.76
N ILE A 16 1.04 4.71 10.49
CA ILE A 16 0.15 4.57 9.34
C ILE A 16 0.66 3.41 8.52
N LEU A 17 -0.22 2.46 8.22
CA LEU A 17 0.15 1.29 7.45
C LEU A 17 -0.18 1.50 5.99
N CYS A 18 0.71 1.05 5.13
CA CYS A 18 0.52 1.11 3.69
C CYS A 18 0.49 -0.31 3.14
N THR A 19 -0.49 -0.62 2.29
CA THR A 19 -0.46 -1.90 1.57
C THR A 19 0.71 -1.92 0.59
N LEU A 20 1.26 -3.10 0.36
CA LEU A 20 2.31 -3.35 -0.62
C LEU A 20 1.71 -3.36 -2.03
N ILE A 21 2.36 -2.68 -2.98
CA ILE A 21 1.90 -2.63 -4.38
C ILE A 21 2.09 -3.99 -5.10
N PRO A 22 1.25 -4.34 -6.09
CA PRO A 22 1.44 -5.54 -6.91
C PRO A 22 2.79 -5.52 -7.63
N ARG A 23 3.56 -6.61 -7.55
CA ARG A 23 4.91 -6.71 -8.14
C ARG A 23 5.16 -8.01 -8.91
N GLY A 24 4.42 -9.07 -8.61
CA GLY A 24 4.53 -10.35 -9.30
C GLY A 24 3.45 -10.54 -10.35
N ALA A 25 3.55 -11.63 -11.12
CA ALA A 25 2.40 -12.13 -11.86
C ALA A 25 1.30 -12.51 -10.87
N ALA A 26 0.04 -12.19 -11.18
CA ALA A 26 -1.11 -12.57 -10.37
C ALA A 26 -1.11 -14.10 -10.13
N GLY A 27 -1.29 -14.52 -8.88
CA GLY A 27 -1.22 -15.93 -8.47
C GLY A 27 0.20 -16.54 -8.43
N GLY A 28 1.25 -15.79 -8.78
CA GLY A 28 2.63 -16.22 -8.62
C GLY A 28 3.06 -16.17 -7.15
N ALA A 29 4.00 -17.04 -6.75
CA ALA A 29 4.39 -17.21 -5.33
C ALA A 29 4.82 -15.92 -4.62
N PHE A 30 5.42 -14.97 -5.35
CA PHE A 30 5.77 -13.67 -4.78
C PHE A 30 4.56 -12.77 -4.59
N GLN A 31 3.63 -12.75 -5.55
CA GLN A 31 2.39 -11.99 -5.44
C GLN A 31 1.50 -12.55 -4.34
N THR A 32 1.38 -13.88 -4.20
CA THR A 32 0.65 -14.51 -3.08
C THR A 32 1.17 -14.09 -1.71
N LYS A 33 2.49 -13.89 -1.57
CA LYS A 33 3.07 -13.36 -0.31
C LYS A 33 2.67 -11.91 -0.07
N ILE A 34 2.68 -11.07 -1.11
CA ILE A 34 2.21 -9.68 -1.05
C ILE A 34 0.72 -9.65 -0.66
N ASP A 35 -0.09 -10.47 -1.30
CA ASP A 35 -1.54 -10.52 -1.08
C ASP A 35 -1.87 -10.95 0.36
N ALA A 36 -1.13 -11.92 0.92
CA ALA A 36 -1.27 -12.33 2.31
C ALA A 36 -0.88 -11.20 3.30
N ILE A 37 0.23 -10.48 3.04
CA ILE A 37 0.62 -9.33 3.87
C ILE A 37 -0.43 -8.21 3.78
N ASN A 38 -0.95 -7.93 2.59
CA ASN A 38 -2.01 -6.94 2.40
C ASN A 38 -3.30 -7.34 3.08
N ALA A 39 -3.66 -8.64 3.02
CA ALA A 39 -4.79 -9.17 3.76
C ALA A 39 -4.60 -8.95 5.27
N ASP A 40 -3.41 -9.21 5.83
CA ASP A 40 -3.13 -8.96 7.24
C ASP A 40 -3.21 -7.46 7.61
N ILE A 41 -2.72 -6.57 6.75
CA ILE A 41 -2.81 -5.11 6.93
C ILE A 41 -4.28 -4.65 6.95
N LEU A 42 -5.08 -5.15 6.01
CA LEU A 42 -6.49 -4.75 5.83
C LEU A 42 -7.43 -5.44 6.81
N ALA A 43 -7.13 -6.67 7.25
CA ALA A 43 -7.97 -7.46 8.16
C ALA A 43 -7.87 -7.03 9.62
N ASN A 44 -7.42 -5.80 9.89
CA ASN A 44 -7.37 -5.24 11.23
C ASN A 44 -6.49 -6.02 12.23
N TYR A 45 -5.54 -6.84 11.77
CA TYR A 45 -4.46 -7.33 12.66
C TYR A 45 -3.67 -6.15 13.27
N PHE A 46 -3.77 -5.00 12.60
CA PHE A 46 -3.30 -3.69 13.01
C PHE A 46 -4.43 -2.65 13.17
N GLY A 47 -5.69 -3.08 13.31
CA GLY A 47 -6.93 -2.31 13.14
C GLY A 47 -7.18 -1.14 14.10
N VAL A 48 -6.13 -0.66 14.73
CA VAL A 48 -6.05 0.59 15.48
C VAL A 48 -5.40 1.69 14.63
N PHE A 49 -4.74 1.35 13.52
CA PHE A 49 -3.97 2.31 12.72
C PHE A 49 -4.67 2.69 11.42
N PRO A 50 -4.56 3.96 10.99
CA PRO A 50 -4.95 4.35 9.65
C PRO A 50 -4.20 3.54 8.58
N VAL A 51 -4.89 3.23 7.49
CA VAL A 51 -4.34 2.47 6.35
C VAL A 51 -4.42 3.31 5.09
N ILE A 52 -3.35 3.31 4.29
CA ILE A 52 -3.31 3.85 2.93
C ILE A 52 -3.17 2.69 1.94
N ASP A 53 -4.17 2.52 1.08
CA ASP A 53 -4.28 1.36 0.21
C ASP A 53 -3.57 1.56 -1.15
N PHE A 54 -2.23 1.56 -1.12
CA PHE A 54 -1.41 1.67 -2.33
C PHE A 54 -1.56 0.49 -3.29
N ALA A 55 -1.92 -0.70 -2.81
CA ALA A 55 -2.25 -1.84 -3.65
C ALA A 55 -3.44 -1.52 -4.57
N ALA A 56 -4.50 -0.91 -4.04
CA ALA A 56 -5.62 -0.43 -4.84
C ALA A 56 -5.21 0.70 -5.81
N ALA A 57 -4.30 1.59 -5.40
CA ALA A 57 -3.88 2.72 -6.24
C ALA A 57 -3.18 2.30 -7.53
N LEU A 58 -2.41 1.21 -7.51
CA LEU A 58 -1.58 0.75 -8.64
C LEU A 58 -2.06 -0.57 -9.27
N SER A 59 -3.32 -0.93 -9.04
CA SER A 59 -3.94 -2.11 -9.64
C SER A 59 -5.05 -1.74 -10.62
N VAL A 60 -5.32 -2.65 -11.56
CA VAL A 60 -6.38 -2.53 -12.55
C VAL A 60 -7.71 -2.43 -11.81
N GLY A 61 -8.41 -1.31 -11.97
CA GLY A 61 -9.70 -1.08 -11.32
C GLY A 61 -9.67 -1.10 -9.79
N GLY A 62 -8.49 -1.02 -9.16
CA GLY A 62 -8.34 -1.11 -7.72
C GLY A 62 -8.54 -2.51 -7.14
N ASP A 63 -8.33 -3.57 -7.92
CA ASP A 63 -8.52 -4.96 -7.49
C ASP A 63 -7.44 -5.46 -6.51
N ARG A 64 -6.40 -4.66 -6.26
CA ARG A 64 -5.25 -4.91 -5.37
C ARG A 64 -4.30 -6.04 -5.78
N VAL A 65 -4.55 -6.70 -6.91
CA VAL A 65 -3.84 -7.92 -7.32
C VAL A 65 -3.23 -7.75 -8.71
N THR A 66 -4.02 -7.23 -9.65
CA THR A 66 -3.60 -7.11 -11.05
C THR A 66 -2.86 -5.79 -11.22
N ARG A 67 -1.55 -5.85 -11.44
CA ARG A 67 -0.73 -4.66 -11.69
C ARG A 67 -1.23 -3.90 -12.93
N ASP A 68 -1.52 -2.61 -12.79
CA ASP A 68 -1.77 -1.73 -13.95
C ASP A 68 -0.43 -1.33 -14.59
N ALA A 69 -0.04 -1.99 -15.67
CA ALA A 69 1.24 -1.76 -16.34
C ALA A 69 1.46 -0.30 -16.79
N SER A 70 0.41 0.49 -17.00
CA SER A 70 0.52 1.89 -17.39
C SER A 70 1.07 2.79 -16.27
N LEU A 71 1.07 2.32 -15.02
CA LEU A 71 1.50 3.06 -13.84
C LEU A 71 2.93 2.71 -13.38
N TYR A 72 3.63 1.83 -14.10
CA TYR A 72 4.98 1.37 -13.74
C TYR A 72 6.01 1.78 -14.79
N THR A 73 7.28 1.80 -14.38
CA THR A 73 8.43 1.85 -15.29
C THR A 73 8.57 0.53 -16.05
N ALA A 74 9.47 0.51 -17.04
CA ALA A 74 9.68 -0.67 -17.89
C ALA A 74 10.11 -1.94 -17.14
N ASP A 75 10.66 -1.80 -15.93
CA ASP A 75 11.01 -2.93 -15.06
C ASP A 75 9.78 -3.58 -14.37
N GLY A 76 8.61 -2.95 -14.45
CA GLY A 76 7.38 -3.42 -13.81
C GLY A 76 7.42 -3.39 -12.27
N VAL A 77 8.40 -2.72 -11.66
CA VAL A 77 8.60 -2.72 -10.20
C VAL A 77 8.38 -1.33 -9.63
N HIS A 78 8.93 -0.30 -10.26
CA HIS A 78 8.82 1.06 -9.75
C HIS A 78 7.63 1.77 -10.39
N PRO A 79 6.86 2.56 -9.62
CA PRO A 79 5.86 3.44 -10.20
C PRO A 79 6.52 4.47 -11.11
N ASN A 80 5.90 4.75 -12.26
CA ASN A 80 6.29 5.89 -13.10
C ASN A 80 5.64 7.18 -12.58
N LYS A 81 5.81 8.32 -13.27
CA LYS A 81 5.20 9.59 -12.86
C LYS A 81 3.67 9.50 -12.65
N PRO A 82 2.88 8.98 -13.61
CA PRO A 82 1.46 8.67 -13.38
C PRO A 82 1.18 7.79 -12.15
N GLY A 83 1.98 6.73 -11.94
CA GLY A 83 1.85 5.87 -10.77
C GLY A 83 2.10 6.61 -9.45
N CYS A 84 3.14 7.44 -9.37
CA CYS A 84 3.39 8.28 -8.20
C CYS A 84 2.23 9.25 -7.92
N LEU A 85 1.60 9.81 -8.96
CA LEU A 85 0.42 10.66 -8.79
C LEU A 85 -0.77 9.86 -8.24
N LYS A 86 -1.00 8.63 -8.71
CA LYS A 86 -2.04 7.75 -8.15
C LYS A 86 -1.81 7.40 -6.68
N LEU A 87 -0.56 7.17 -6.29
CA LEU A 87 -0.21 6.98 -4.88
C LEU A 87 -0.53 8.22 -4.05
N TYR A 88 -0.16 9.41 -4.55
CA TYR A 88 -0.48 10.68 -3.88
C TYR A 88 -1.99 10.90 -3.75
N ASP A 89 -2.75 10.70 -4.84
CA ASP A 89 -4.22 10.78 -4.81
C ASP A 89 -4.78 9.84 -3.75
N ARG A 90 -4.23 8.63 -3.63
CA ARG A 90 -4.65 7.69 -2.60
C ARG A 90 -4.36 8.18 -1.19
N VAL A 91 -3.21 8.82 -0.94
CA VAL A 91 -2.94 9.48 0.35
C VAL A 91 -4.02 10.54 0.64
N THR A 92 -4.41 11.36 -0.35
CA THR A 92 -5.45 12.39 -0.13
C THR A 92 -6.84 11.82 0.15
N ILE A 93 -7.12 10.59 -0.29
CA ILE A 93 -8.39 9.89 -0.06
C ILE A 93 -8.39 9.20 1.30
N ASP A 94 -7.33 8.45 1.61
CA ASP A 94 -7.28 7.59 2.80
C ASP A 94 -6.83 8.32 4.06
N ALA A 95 -5.99 9.36 3.88
CA ALA A 95 -5.40 10.13 4.95
C ALA A 95 -5.36 11.64 4.61
N PRO A 96 -6.50 12.28 4.31
CA PRO A 96 -6.55 13.70 3.92
C PRO A 96 -5.91 14.65 4.93
N TRP A 97 -5.93 14.28 6.23
CA TRP A 97 -5.32 15.07 7.31
C TRP A 97 -3.80 15.17 7.22
N LEU A 98 -3.11 14.33 6.42
CA LEU A 98 -1.67 14.43 6.19
C LEU A 98 -1.28 15.53 5.19
N VAL A 99 -2.22 15.95 4.36
CA VAL A 99 -1.95 16.87 3.23
C VAL A 99 -2.50 18.26 3.50
N TYR A 100 -3.62 18.35 4.22
CA TYR A 100 -4.35 19.61 4.46
C TYR A 100 -4.37 20.03 5.93
N GLY A 101 -3.48 19.46 6.75
CA GLY A 101 -3.34 19.74 8.19
C GLY A 101 -2.46 20.94 8.53
#